data_AF-A0A960N1H7-F1
#
_entry.id   AF-A0A960N1H7-F1
#
_cell.length_a   1.000
_cell.length_b   1.000
_cell.length_c   1.000
_cell.angle_alpha   90.00
_cell.angle_beta   90.00
_cell.angle_gamma   90.00
#
_symmetry.space_group_name_H-M   'P 1'
#
loop_
_entity.id
_entity.type
_entity.pdbx_description
1 polymer ?
#
loop_
_entity_poly.entity_id
_entity_poly.type
_entity_poly.pdbx_seq_one_letter_code
_entity_poly.pdbx_strand_id
1 'polypeptide(L)'
;LLFTADWNAKCLKLSEEVFSTKSFNDFVKENVVICYLNFPRNQTDAHPLFRDWKERFGVMGYPNLLVFDPEGHVVREITGYSTGKPVTYFSQLKEIVLPVVAATDERKAGLRKKGFRDWKNREGVPLFAAFVRWGGELLTLRGVNGDNWTVELGALSDEDQTLVRSFPQVGEVR
;
A
#
# COMPACT_ATOMS: atom_id res chain seq x y z
N LEU A 1 7.15 -5.33 0.37
CA LEU A 1 8.50 -4.74 0.38
C LEU A 1 9.42 -5.60 -0.49
N LEU A 2 10.08 -5.00 -1.47
CA LEU A 2 11.07 -5.70 -2.30
C LEU A 2 12.48 -5.23 -1.93
N PHE A 3 13.27 -6.12 -1.36
CA PHE A 3 14.71 -5.94 -1.14
C PHE A 3 15.44 -6.31 -2.45
N THR A 4 16.08 -5.33 -3.07
CA THR A 4 16.71 -5.47 -4.39
C THR A 4 18.08 -4.80 -4.43
N ALA A 5 18.83 -5.02 -5.50
CA ALA A 5 20.15 -4.44 -5.73
C ALA A 5 20.45 -4.40 -7.23
N ASP A 6 20.67 -3.21 -7.80
CA ASP A 6 20.89 -3.06 -9.25
C ASP A 6 22.19 -3.69 -9.76
N TRP A 7 23.13 -3.96 -8.86
CA TRP A 7 24.38 -4.67 -9.18
C TRP A 7 24.25 -6.20 -9.08
N ASN A 8 23.09 -6.72 -8.64
CA ASN A 8 22.85 -8.14 -8.48
C ASN A 8 22.22 -8.74 -9.75
N ALA A 9 22.89 -9.74 -10.34
CA ALA A 9 22.44 -10.36 -11.59
C ALA A 9 21.03 -10.97 -11.52
N LYS A 10 20.63 -11.56 -10.37
CA LYS A 10 19.29 -12.13 -10.20
C LYS A 10 18.22 -11.04 -10.10
N CYS A 11 18.53 -9.90 -9.47
CA CYS A 11 17.65 -8.74 -9.43
C CYS A 11 17.41 -8.16 -10.83
N LEU A 12 18.49 -7.98 -11.60
CA LEU A 12 18.41 -7.52 -12.98
C LEU A 12 17.55 -8.48 -13.83
N LYS A 13 17.77 -9.79 -13.72
CA LYS A 13 16.97 -10.78 -14.43
C LYS A 13 15.50 -10.79 -14.03
N LEU A 14 15.19 -10.64 -12.74
CA LEU A 14 13.81 -10.51 -12.28
C LEU A 14 13.14 -9.26 -12.87
N SER A 15 13.86 -8.13 -12.88
CA SER A 15 13.35 -6.89 -13.45
C SER A 15 13.09 -7.02 -14.95
N GLU A 16 14.05 -7.57 -15.70
CA GLU A 16 13.95 -7.78 -17.15
C GLU A 16 12.82 -8.75 -17.51
N GLU A 17 12.76 -9.92 -16.87
CA GLU A 17 11.88 -11.01 -17.30
C GLU A 17 10.46 -10.91 -16.71
N VAL A 18 10.28 -10.22 -15.58
CA VAL A 18 8.98 -10.12 -14.89
C VAL A 18 8.51 -8.67 -14.81
N PHE A 19 9.26 -7.77 -14.18
CA PHE A 19 8.74 -6.45 -13.84
C PHE A 19 8.60 -5.51 -15.04
N SER A 20 9.38 -5.73 -16.11
CA SER A 20 9.25 -4.98 -17.36
C SER A 20 7.99 -5.37 -18.16
N THR A 21 7.35 -6.49 -17.82
CA THR A 21 6.22 -7.01 -18.61
C THR A 21 4.95 -6.21 -18.35
N LYS A 22 4.15 -5.99 -19.40
CA LYS A 22 2.87 -5.30 -19.28
C LYS A 22 1.92 -6.02 -18.30
N SER A 23 1.87 -7.35 -18.37
CA SER A 23 0.98 -8.15 -17.53
C SER A 23 1.30 -8.03 -16.04
N PHE A 24 2.59 -7.95 -15.68
CA PHE A 24 2.98 -7.65 -14.30
C PHE A 24 2.56 -6.24 -13.90
N ASN A 25 2.87 -5.23 -14.72
CA ASN A 25 2.57 -3.83 -14.43
C ASN A 25 1.06 -3.57 -14.27
N ASP A 26 0.23 -4.14 -15.13
CA ASP A 26 -1.23 -4.05 -15.02
C ASP A 26 -1.70 -4.67 -13.71
N PHE A 27 -1.23 -5.88 -13.39
CA PHE A 27 -1.59 -6.57 -12.16
C PHE A 27 -1.21 -5.77 -10.92
N VAL A 28 0.02 -5.25 -10.86
CA VAL A 28 0.48 -4.56 -9.65
C VAL A 28 -0.22 -3.23 -9.46
N LYS A 29 -0.52 -2.49 -10.53
CA LYS A 29 -1.25 -1.23 -10.48
C LYS A 29 -2.61 -1.36 -9.79
N GLU A 30 -3.28 -2.50 -10.00
CA GLU A 30 -4.61 -2.76 -9.46
C GLU A 30 -4.57 -3.37 -8.05
N ASN A 31 -3.54 -4.18 -7.75
CA ASN A 31 -3.60 -5.10 -6.61
C ASN A 31 -2.56 -4.84 -5.52
N VAL A 32 -1.44 -4.15 -5.81
CA VAL A 32 -0.36 -4.01 -4.83
C VAL A 32 0.32 -2.64 -4.86
N VAL A 33 0.80 -2.22 -3.70
CA VAL A 33 1.76 -1.12 -3.58
C VAL A 33 3.14 -1.74 -3.32
N ILE A 34 4.07 -1.57 -4.25
CA ILE A 34 5.43 -2.09 -4.12
C ILE A 34 6.35 -0.96 -3.63
N CYS A 35 6.97 -1.18 -2.48
CA CYS A 35 8.07 -0.36 -2.00
C CYS A 35 9.39 -1.07 -2.30
N TYR A 36 10.25 -0.42 -3.07
CA TYR A 36 11.58 -0.90 -3.47
C TYR A 36 12.63 -0.43 -2.47
N LEU A 37 13.34 -1.38 -1.88
CA LEU A 37 14.49 -1.13 -1.01
C LEU A 37 15.73 -1.55 -1.80
N ASN A 38 16.30 -0.60 -2.54
CA ASN A 38 17.47 -0.84 -3.37
C ASN A 38 18.77 -0.69 -2.56
N PHE A 39 19.55 -1.75 -2.46
CA PHE A 39 20.78 -1.78 -1.66
C PHE A 39 22.01 -1.53 -2.52
N PRO A 40 22.92 -0.64 -2.07
CA PRO A 40 24.24 -0.49 -2.69
C PRO A 40 25.09 -1.74 -2.47
N ARG A 41 26.17 -1.85 -3.24
CA ARG A 41 27.08 -3.01 -3.19
C ARG A 41 27.77 -3.14 -1.84
N ASN A 42 28.14 -2.01 -1.26
CA ASN A 42 28.65 -1.94 0.09
C ASN A 42 27.50 -1.65 1.08
N GLN A 43 27.24 -2.58 2.00
CA GLN A 43 26.06 -2.50 2.87
C GLN A 43 26.10 -1.32 3.86
N THR A 44 27.29 -0.83 4.21
CA THR A 44 27.44 0.36 5.08
C THR A 44 26.91 1.63 4.43
N ASP A 45 26.83 1.65 3.11
CA ASP A 45 26.39 2.83 2.33
C ASP A 45 24.86 2.86 2.19
N ALA A 46 24.17 1.78 2.60
CA ALA A 46 22.71 1.75 2.60
C ALA A 46 22.14 2.75 3.61
N HIS A 47 20.90 3.20 3.39
CA HIS A 47 20.20 4.01 4.39
C HIS A 47 20.03 3.21 5.70
N PRO A 48 20.21 3.82 6.90
CA PRO A 48 20.06 3.12 8.17
C PRO A 48 18.75 2.32 8.28
N LEU A 49 17.61 2.93 7.93
CA LEU A 49 16.31 2.26 7.91
C LEU A 49 16.28 0.99 7.03
N PHE A 50 17.01 0.97 5.92
CA PHE A 50 17.04 -0.22 5.05
C PHE A 50 17.79 -1.35 5.73
N ARG A 51 18.89 -1.06 6.43
CA ARG A 51 19.61 -2.05 7.24
C ARG A 51 18.75 -2.57 8.38
N ASP A 52 18.10 -1.66 9.11
CA ASP A 52 17.23 -2.02 10.23
C ASP A 52 16.07 -2.91 9.76
N TRP A 53 15.45 -2.61 8.62
CA TRP A 53 14.38 -3.45 8.07
C TRP A 53 14.90 -4.79 7.56
N LYS A 54 16.08 -4.81 6.93
CA LYS A 54 16.71 -6.06 6.50
C LYS A 54 16.97 -6.99 7.67
N GLU A 55 17.50 -6.46 8.78
CA GLU A 55 17.72 -7.20 10.02
C GLU A 55 16.40 -7.63 10.67
N ARG A 56 15.46 -6.69 10.85
CA ARG A 56 14.14 -6.93 11.45
C ARG A 56 13.38 -8.07 10.77
N PHE A 57 13.47 -8.16 9.44
CA PHE A 57 12.79 -9.19 8.67
C PHE A 57 13.68 -10.39 8.30
N GLY A 58 14.93 -10.46 8.78
CA GLY A 58 15.82 -11.59 8.53
C GLY A 58 16.21 -11.79 7.06
N VAL A 59 16.24 -10.73 6.26
CA VAL A 59 16.49 -10.82 4.81
C VAL A 59 17.98 -11.01 4.53
N MET A 60 18.35 -12.17 4.00
CA MET A 60 19.76 -12.56 3.80
C MET A 60 20.34 -12.21 2.42
N GLY A 61 19.50 -11.95 1.40
CA GLY A 61 19.97 -11.75 0.03
C GLY A 61 18.94 -11.09 -0.89
N TYR A 62 19.31 -10.92 -2.16
CA TYR A 62 18.51 -10.23 -3.17
C TYR A 62 18.34 -11.09 -4.45
N PRO A 63 17.19 -10.98 -5.15
CA PRO A 63 15.99 -10.26 -4.73
C PRO A 63 15.28 -10.99 -3.59
N ASN A 64 14.54 -10.28 -2.75
CA ASN A 64 13.68 -10.86 -1.72
C ASN A 64 12.40 -10.02 -1.58
N LEU A 65 11.24 -10.65 -1.77
CA LEU A 65 9.94 -9.99 -1.72
C LEU A 65 9.15 -10.46 -0.49
N LEU A 66 8.86 -9.53 0.41
CA LEU A 66 7.93 -9.72 1.51
C LEU A 66 6.57 -9.12 1.13
N VAL A 67 5.52 -9.93 1.19
CA VAL A 67 4.13 -9.51 0.97
C VAL A 67 3.46 -9.33 2.32
N PHE A 68 2.79 -8.20 2.50
CA PHE A 68 2.12 -7.83 3.75
C PHE A 68 0.61 -7.75 3.53
N ASP A 69 -0.16 -8.01 4.58
CA ASP A 69 -1.56 -7.62 4.63
C ASP A 69 -1.68 -6.12 4.98
N PRO A 70 -2.86 -5.50 4.83
CA PRO A 70 -3.08 -4.10 5.19
C PRO A 70 -2.83 -3.75 6.66
N GLU A 71 -2.84 -4.76 7.54
CA GLU A 71 -2.58 -4.63 8.98
C GLU A 71 -1.07 -4.65 9.30
N GLY A 72 -0.23 -4.93 8.31
CA GLY A 72 1.23 -4.92 8.43
C GLY A 72 1.84 -6.25 8.85
N HIS A 73 1.10 -7.35 8.81
CA HIS A 73 1.64 -8.69 9.02
C HIS A 73 2.25 -9.23 7.73
N VAL A 74 3.37 -9.96 7.85
CA VAL A 74 3.97 -10.66 6.72
C VAL A 74 3.08 -11.87 6.38
N VAL A 75 2.47 -11.83 5.19
CA VAL A 75 1.67 -12.94 4.65
C VAL A 75 2.58 -14.03 4.15
N ARG A 76 3.53 -13.67 3.27
CA ARG A 76 4.50 -14.59 2.67
C ARG A 76 5.76 -13.87 2.21
N GLU A 77 6.81 -14.66 2.07
CA GLU A 77 8.09 -14.30 1.48
C GLU A 77 8.32 -15.07 0.18
N ILE A 78 8.89 -14.41 -0.83
CA ILE A 78 9.47 -15.02 -2.03
C ILE A 78 10.96 -14.69 -2.07
N THR A 79 11.79 -15.71 -1.91
CA THR A 79 13.25 -15.57 -1.88
C THR A 79 13.88 -15.81 -3.24
N GLY A 80 14.71 -14.87 -3.68
CA GLY A 80 15.54 -15.00 -4.87
C GLY A 80 14.75 -15.01 -6.19
N TYR A 81 15.49 -15.25 -7.27
CA TYR A 81 14.93 -15.45 -8.59
C TYR A 81 15.79 -16.45 -9.36
N SER A 82 15.13 -17.27 -10.19
CA SER A 82 15.77 -18.19 -11.13
C SER A 82 15.52 -17.71 -12.54
N THR A 83 16.58 -17.36 -13.26
CA THR A 83 16.54 -16.95 -14.68
C THR A 83 15.73 -17.92 -15.52
N GLY A 84 14.90 -17.40 -16.44
CA GLY A 84 14.05 -18.19 -17.32
C GLY A 84 12.77 -18.71 -16.66
N LYS A 85 12.43 -18.26 -15.44
CA LYS A 85 11.20 -18.66 -14.74
C LYS A 85 10.23 -17.51 -14.44
N PRO A 86 9.94 -16.57 -15.38
CA PRO A 86 9.08 -15.43 -15.11
C PRO A 86 7.63 -15.84 -14.78
N VAL A 87 7.09 -16.83 -15.49
CA VAL A 87 5.71 -17.31 -15.29
C VAL A 87 5.54 -17.91 -13.90
N THR A 88 6.49 -18.71 -13.43
CA THR A 88 6.45 -19.31 -12.09
C THR A 88 6.48 -18.23 -11.01
N TYR A 89 7.41 -17.28 -11.10
CA TYR A 89 7.52 -16.19 -10.13
C TYR A 89 6.24 -15.36 -10.08
N PHE A 90 5.70 -14.99 -11.25
CA PHE A 90 4.50 -14.17 -11.30
C PHE A 90 3.25 -14.93 -10.81
N SER A 91 3.14 -16.22 -11.12
CA SER A 91 2.03 -17.06 -10.63
C SER A 91 2.06 -17.17 -9.11
N GLN A 92 3.24 -17.43 -8.53
CA GLN A 92 3.42 -17.46 -7.08
C GLN A 92 3.03 -16.13 -6.42
N LEU A 93 3.40 -14.99 -7.03
CA LEU A 93 2.99 -13.68 -6.53
C LEU A 93 1.47 -13.53 -6.55
N LYS A 94 0.79 -13.91 -7.65
CA LYS A 94 -0.67 -13.83 -7.75
C LYS A 94 -1.37 -14.71 -6.72
N GLU A 95 -0.88 -15.94 -6.52
CA GLU A 95 -1.41 -16.87 -5.52
C GLU A 95 -1.35 -16.31 -4.10
N ILE A 96 -0.34 -15.50 -3.79
CA ILE A 96 -0.21 -14.84 -2.49
C ILE A 96 -1.11 -13.59 -2.41
N VAL A 97 -1.12 -12.76 -3.46
CA VAL A 97 -1.76 -11.44 -3.44
C VAL A 97 -3.28 -11.51 -3.57
N LEU A 98 -3.80 -12.32 -4.49
CA LEU A 98 -5.23 -12.34 -4.80
C LEU A 98 -6.12 -12.68 -3.58
N PRO A 99 -5.78 -13.66 -2.73
CA PRO A 99 -6.55 -13.92 -1.51
C PRO A 99 -6.53 -12.74 -0.52
N VAL A 100 -5.40 -12.03 -0.40
CA VAL A 100 -5.28 -10.85 0.46
C VAL A 100 -6.14 -9.71 -0.05
N VAL A 101 -6.17 -9.48 -1.37
CA VAL A 101 -7.03 -8.49 -2.00
C VAL A 101 -8.51 -8.81 -1.75
N ALA A 102 -8.93 -10.06 -1.99
CA ALA A 102 -10.31 -10.48 -1.76
C ALA A 102 -10.73 -10.29 -0.29
N ALA A 103 -9.89 -10.70 0.67
CA ALA A 103 -10.16 -10.50 2.10
C ALA A 103 -10.22 -9.00 2.46
N THR A 104 -9.37 -8.17 1.83
CA THR A 104 -9.37 -6.71 2.03
C THR A 104 -10.66 -6.09 1.51
N ASP A 105 -11.18 -6.54 0.37
CA ASP A 105 -12.43 -6.05 -0.20
C ASP A 105 -13.64 -6.42 0.65
N GLU A 106 -13.70 -7.66 1.14
CA GLU A 106 -14.74 -8.10 2.08
C GLU A 106 -14.72 -7.26 3.37
N ARG A 107 -13.52 -7.03 3.92
CA ARG A 107 -13.33 -6.18 5.10
C ARG A 107 -13.77 -4.74 4.84
N LYS A 108 -13.38 -4.16 3.71
CA LYS A 108 -13.83 -2.82 3.28
C LYS A 108 -15.34 -2.76 3.14
N ALA A 109 -15.98 -3.77 2.55
CA ALA A 109 -17.44 -3.84 2.44
C ALA A 109 -18.12 -3.87 3.82
N GLY A 110 -17.55 -4.60 4.78
CA GLY A 110 -18.00 -4.59 6.17
C GLY A 110 -17.84 -3.21 6.85
N LEU A 111 -16.71 -2.53 6.60
CA LEU A 111 -16.45 -1.20 7.14
C LEU A 111 -17.35 -0.12 6.52
N ARG A 112 -17.75 -0.26 5.25
CA ARG A 112 -18.72 0.65 4.62
C ARG A 112 -20.06 0.66 5.36
N LYS A 113 -20.51 -0.50 5.86
CA LYS A 113 -21.71 -0.59 6.72
C LYS A 113 -21.56 0.14 8.07
N LYS A 114 -20.32 0.45 8.48
CA LYS A 114 -19.96 1.17 9.71
C LYS A 114 -19.60 2.64 9.44
N GLY A 115 -19.98 3.19 8.28
CA GLY A 115 -19.79 4.59 7.94
C GLY A 115 -18.44 4.96 7.33
N PHE A 116 -17.61 3.96 6.96
CA PHE A 116 -16.39 4.22 6.19
C PHE A 116 -16.73 4.43 4.71
N ARG A 117 -15.99 5.31 4.04
CA ARG A 117 -16.09 5.55 2.59
C ARG A 117 -14.75 5.98 2.01
N ASP A 118 -14.67 5.97 0.70
CA ASP A 118 -13.56 6.57 -0.05
C ASP A 118 -13.82 8.07 -0.18
N TRP A 119 -13.02 8.88 0.52
CA TRP A 119 -12.91 10.33 0.35
C TRP A 119 -11.87 10.61 -0.72
N LYS A 120 -12.07 11.58 -1.60
CA LYS A 120 -11.10 11.91 -2.64
C LYS A 120 -10.45 13.24 -2.36
N ASN A 121 -9.14 13.34 -2.60
CA ASN A 121 -8.49 14.64 -2.68
C ASN A 121 -8.85 15.36 -4.00
N ARG A 122 -8.29 16.55 -4.21
CA ARG A 122 -8.42 17.33 -5.46
C ARG A 122 -7.95 16.59 -6.73
N GLU A 123 -7.08 15.60 -6.59
CA GLU A 123 -6.54 14.79 -7.69
C GLU A 123 -7.35 13.49 -7.92
N GLY A 124 -8.40 13.26 -7.13
CA GLY A 124 -9.22 12.04 -7.20
C GLY A 124 -8.61 10.83 -6.48
N VAL A 125 -7.50 10.99 -5.76
CA VAL A 125 -6.86 9.93 -4.98
C VAL A 125 -7.72 9.59 -3.78
N PRO A 126 -8.11 8.31 -3.59
CA PRO A 126 -9.01 7.91 -2.52
C PRO A 126 -8.29 7.75 -1.17
N LEU A 127 -9.01 8.09 -0.10
CA LEU A 127 -8.69 7.90 1.30
C LEU A 127 -9.87 7.16 1.94
N PHE A 128 -9.67 5.91 2.35
CA PHE A 128 -10.73 5.12 2.97
C PHE A 128 -10.81 5.38 4.48
N ALA A 129 -11.83 6.12 4.93
CA ALA A 129 -11.98 6.54 6.32
C ALA A 129 -13.45 6.77 6.70
N ALA A 130 -13.75 6.78 7.99
CA ALA A 130 -15.07 7.15 8.51
C ALA A 130 -15.10 8.64 8.88
N PHE A 131 -16.19 9.34 8.55
CA PHE A 131 -16.43 10.69 9.06
C PHE A 131 -16.60 10.66 10.58
N VAL A 132 -15.97 11.59 11.29
CA VAL A 132 -16.19 11.78 12.73
C VAL A 132 -16.92 13.09 12.97
N ARG A 133 -16.34 14.20 12.51
CA ARG A 133 -16.87 15.55 12.74
C ARG A 133 -16.24 16.57 11.79
N TRP A 134 -16.86 17.74 11.65
CA TRP A 134 -16.26 18.88 10.97
C TRP A 134 -16.53 20.19 11.71
N GLY A 135 -15.57 21.11 11.63
CA GLY A 135 -15.59 22.41 12.30
C GLY A 135 -15.46 23.58 11.34
N GLY A 136 -15.99 23.47 10.12
CA GLY A 136 -15.88 24.50 9.08
C GLY A 136 -14.75 24.18 8.10
N GLU A 137 -13.51 24.56 8.45
CA GLU A 137 -12.35 24.35 7.57
C GLU A 137 -11.68 23.00 7.74
N LEU A 138 -11.79 22.41 8.93
CA LEU A 138 -11.15 21.14 9.27
C LEU A 138 -12.19 20.07 9.57
N LEU A 139 -11.96 18.88 9.04
CA LEU A 139 -12.71 17.68 9.37
C LEU A 139 -11.82 16.64 10.04
N THR A 140 -12.42 15.85 10.93
CA THR A 140 -11.79 14.68 11.54
C THR A 140 -12.31 13.43 10.83
N LEU A 141 -11.38 12.67 10.26
CA LEU A 141 -11.63 11.37 9.65
C LEU A 141 -10.96 10.29 10.50
N ARG A 142 -11.66 9.19 10.76
CA ARG A 142 -11.09 8.03 11.47
C ARG A 142 -10.60 7.00 10.47
N GLY A 143 -9.31 6.71 10.52
CA GLY A 143 -8.66 5.65 9.76
C GLY A 143 -9.10 4.25 10.20
N VAL A 144 -8.78 3.26 9.39
CA VAL A 144 -9.11 1.84 9.62
C VAL A 144 -8.53 1.33 10.95
N ASN A 145 -7.35 1.82 11.33
CA ASN A 145 -6.64 1.43 12.55
C ASN A 145 -7.18 2.15 13.81
N GLY A 146 -8.18 3.01 13.66
CA GLY A 146 -8.77 3.78 14.76
C GLY A 146 -8.16 5.17 14.98
N ASP A 147 -7.04 5.47 14.32
CA ASP A 147 -6.41 6.79 14.36
C ASP A 147 -7.34 7.86 13.79
N ASN A 148 -7.33 9.05 14.40
CA ASN A 148 -8.04 10.21 13.89
C ASN A 148 -7.07 11.12 13.12
N TRP A 149 -7.45 11.45 11.89
CA TRP A 149 -6.73 12.35 11.00
C TRP A 149 -7.49 13.66 10.85
N THR A 150 -6.77 14.77 10.96
CA THR A 150 -7.29 16.09 10.64
C THR A 150 -7.01 16.37 9.17
N VAL A 151 -8.05 16.68 8.41
CA VAL A 151 -7.98 16.98 6.98
C VAL A 151 -8.61 18.34 6.75
N GLU A 152 -8.01 19.13 5.87
CA GLU A 152 -8.61 20.38 5.40
C GLU A 152 -9.75 20.08 4.43
N LEU A 153 -10.90 20.70 4.64
CA LEU A 153 -12.06 20.57 3.75
C LEU A 153 -11.69 20.96 2.31
N GLY A 154 -10.90 22.02 2.13
CA GLY A 154 -10.45 22.49 0.83
C GLY A 154 -9.55 21.52 0.07
N ALA A 155 -8.92 20.57 0.76
CA ALA A 155 -8.06 19.54 0.17
C ALA A 155 -8.87 18.37 -0.44
N LEU A 156 -10.16 18.26 -0.08
CA LEU A 156 -11.06 17.25 -0.64
C LEU A 156 -11.57 17.64 -2.02
N SER A 157 -12.10 16.65 -2.75
CA SER A 157 -12.83 16.84 -4.00
C SER A 157 -14.06 17.74 -3.79
N ASP A 158 -14.54 18.40 -4.85
CA ASP A 158 -15.72 19.27 -4.75
C ASP A 158 -16.99 18.49 -4.35
N GLU A 159 -17.09 17.22 -4.78
CA GLU A 159 -18.15 16.29 -4.37
C GLU A 159 -18.11 16.05 -2.85
N ASP A 160 -16.95 15.69 -2.31
CA ASP A 160 -16.81 15.42 -0.89
C ASP A 160 -16.93 16.69 -0.04
N GLN A 161 -16.50 17.84 -0.56
CA GLN A 161 -16.73 19.13 0.10
C GLN A 161 -18.23 19.44 0.24
N THR A 162 -18.99 19.22 -0.83
CA THR A 162 -20.44 19.41 -0.84
C THR A 162 -21.12 18.48 0.15
N LEU A 163 -20.69 17.22 0.19
CA LEU A 163 -21.20 16.25 1.14
C LEU A 163 -20.91 16.65 2.59
N VAL A 164 -19.67 17.03 2.94
CA VAL A 164 -19.33 17.42 4.32
C VAL A 164 -20.17 18.63 4.76
N ARG A 165 -20.38 19.61 3.87
CA ARG A 165 -21.24 20.77 4.14
C ARG A 165 -22.71 20.42 4.36
N SER A 166 -23.17 19.23 3.95
CA SER A 166 -24.53 18.74 4.26
C SER A 166 -24.66 18.14 5.66
N PHE A 167 -23.54 17.90 6.37
CA PHE A 167 -23.56 17.37 7.73
C PHE A 167 -23.64 18.49 8.77
N PRO A 168 -24.26 18.23 9.94
CA PRO A 168 -24.29 19.20 11.03
C PRO A 168 -22.87 19.58 11.47
N GLN A 169 -22.62 20.87 11.66
CA GLN A 169 -21.33 21.34 12.17
C GLN A 169 -21.25 21.12 13.69
N VAL A 170 -20.05 20.84 14.20
CA VAL A 170 -19.82 20.74 15.65
C VAL A 170 -20.15 22.09 16.30
N GLY A 171 -21.25 22.14 17.05
CA GLY A 171 -21.75 23.35 17.71
C GLY A 171 -23.16 23.78 17.29
N GLU A 172 -23.76 23.17 16.26
CA GLU A 172 -25.12 23.50 15.81
C GLU A 172 -26.24 22.61 16.38
N VAL A 173 -25.90 21.61 17.22
CA VAL A 173 -26.91 20.82 17.93
C VAL A 173 -27.42 21.64 19.11
N ARG A 174 -28.58 22.28 18.93
CA ARG A 174 -29.41 22.85 20.01
C ARG A 174 -30.10 21.76 20.81
#